data_AF-A0A8T4INW7-F1
#
_entry.id   AF-A0A8T4INW7-F1
#
_cell.length_a   1.000
_cell.length_b   1.000
_cell.length_c   1.000
_cell.angle_alpha   90.00
_cell.angle_beta   90.00
_cell.angle_gamma   90.00
#
_symmetry.space_group_name_H-M   'P 1'
#
loop_
_entity.id
_entity.type
_entity.pdbx_description
1 polymer ?
#
loop_
_entity_poly.entity_id
_entity_poly.type
_entity_poly.pdbx_seq_one_letter_code
_entity_poly.pdbx_strand_id
1 'polypeptide(L)'
;AGASDSPADRVCVFLVDGMGWEILRQHPDEAPFLTSLLPGSVNGTGTPLTSGFPSTTAASLASVGTGLAPGVHGLPGYTALNPATGEL
;
A
#
# COMPACT_ATOMS: atom_id res chain seq x y z
N ALA A 1 -25.81 -6.70 3.87
CA ALA A 1 -26.31 -7.05 2.52
C ALA A 1 -25.09 -7.47 1.71
N GLY A 2 -25.05 -8.73 1.26
CA GLY A 2 -23.88 -9.29 0.59
C GLY A 2 -23.63 -8.60 -0.74
N ALA A 3 -22.41 -8.10 -0.94
CA ALA A 3 -21.95 -7.73 -2.26
C ALA A 3 -21.99 -8.97 -3.16
N SER A 4 -22.44 -8.81 -4.39
CA SER A 4 -22.41 -9.89 -5.39
C SER A 4 -20.98 -10.34 -5.64
N ASP A 5 -20.65 -11.59 -5.30
CA ASP A 5 -19.33 -12.23 -5.48
C ASP A 5 -18.97 -12.54 -6.94
N SER A 6 -19.45 -11.75 -7.90
CA SER A 6 -18.93 -11.79 -9.26
C SER A 6 -17.72 -10.86 -9.34
N PRO A 7 -16.53 -11.36 -9.72
CA PRO A 7 -15.36 -10.52 -9.94
C PRO A 7 -15.71 -9.37 -10.89
N ALA A 8 -15.22 -8.16 -10.58
CA ALA A 8 -15.41 -7.04 -11.50
C ALA A 8 -14.70 -7.34 -12.83
N ASP A 9 -15.38 -7.09 -13.95
CA ASP A 9 -14.80 -7.26 -15.30
C ASP A 9 -13.58 -6.35 -15.53
N ARG A 10 -13.52 -5.22 -14.81
CA ARG A 10 -12.42 -4.25 -14.85
C ARG A 10 -12.21 -3.64 -13.47
N VAL A 11 -10.95 -3.53 -13.07
CA VAL A 11 -10.54 -2.91 -11.81
C VAL A 11 -9.52 -1.82 -12.10
N CYS A 12 -9.71 -0.63 -11.51
CA CYS A 12 -8.72 0.43 -11.49
C CYS A 12 -8.19 0.58 -10.07
N VAL A 13 -6.88 0.47 -9.89
CA VAL A 13 -6.21 0.71 -8.62
C VAL A 13 -5.54 2.08 -8.69
N PHE A 14 -6.01 3.02 -7.88
CA PHE A 14 -5.37 4.33 -7.72
C PHE A 14 -4.47 4.31 -6.48
N LEU A 15 -3.16 4.29 -6.70
CA LEU A 15 -2.16 4.28 -5.64
C LEU A 15 -1.47 5.65 -5.58
N VAL A 16 -1.45 6.24 -4.39
CA VAL A 16 -0.76 7.51 -4.13
C VAL A 16 0.48 7.21 -3.32
N ASP A 17 1.65 7.57 -3.86
CA ASP A 17 2.92 7.37 -3.17
C ASP A 17 3.01 8.25 -1.91
N GLY A 18 3.53 7.69 -0.82
CA GLY A 18 3.77 8.41 0.44
C GLY A 18 2.51 8.95 1.16
N MET A 19 1.30 8.56 0.77
CA MET A 19 0.07 9.05 1.43
C MET A 19 -0.09 8.46 2.84
N GLY A 20 0.05 9.30 3.86
CA GLY A 20 -0.05 8.90 5.26
C GLY A 20 -1.48 8.92 5.81
N TRP A 21 -1.82 7.95 6.65
CA TRP A 21 -3.10 7.97 7.39
C TRP A 21 -3.22 9.18 8.31
N GLU A 22 -2.16 9.46 9.08
CA GLU A 22 -2.21 10.54 10.06
C GLU A 22 -2.17 11.94 9.45
N ILE A 23 -1.54 12.11 8.27
CA ILE A 23 -1.56 13.41 7.60
C ILE A 23 -2.98 13.77 7.13
N LEU A 24 -3.75 12.80 6.63
CA LEU A 24 -5.16 12.99 6.28
C LEU A 24 -6.00 13.30 7.52
N ARG A 25 -5.75 12.60 8.62
CA ARG A 25 -6.51 12.78 9.87
C ARG A 25 -6.23 14.12 10.55
N GLN A 26 -5.01 14.64 10.43
CA GLN A 26 -4.59 15.92 11.01
C GLN A 26 -4.95 17.12 10.13
N HIS A 27 -5.08 16.92 8.82
CA HIS A 27 -5.36 17.98 7.84
C HIS A 27 -6.59 17.66 6.98
N PRO A 28 -7.79 17.51 7.58
CA PRO A 28 -8.98 17.08 6.87
C PRO A 28 -9.39 18.04 5.75
N ASP A 29 -9.13 19.33 5.93
CA ASP A 29 -9.52 20.39 4.99
C ASP A 29 -8.63 20.44 3.72
N GLU A 30 -7.42 19.89 3.77
CA GLU A 30 -6.49 19.84 2.63
C GLU A 30 -6.85 18.72 1.64
N ALA A 31 -7.56 17.69 2.10
CA ALA A 31 -7.95 16.54 1.29
C ALA A 31 -9.36 16.03 1.65
N PRO A 32 -10.41 16.87 1.53
CA PRO A 32 -11.74 16.57 2.06
C PRO A 32 -12.35 15.29 1.48
N PHE A 33 -12.11 15.02 0.20
CA PHE A 33 -12.54 13.77 -0.43
C PHE A 33 -11.85 12.54 0.19
N LEU A 34 -10.53 12.53 0.31
CA LEU A 34 -9.79 11.39 0.87
C LEU A 34 -10.13 11.17 2.34
N THR A 35 -10.27 12.26 3.11
CA THR A 35 -10.68 12.21 4.51
C THR A 35 -12.07 11.61 4.67
N SER A 36 -13.02 11.93 3.77
CA SER A 36 -14.38 11.38 3.81
C SER A 36 -14.42 9.85 3.68
N LEU A 37 -13.36 9.24 3.10
CA LEU A 37 -13.26 7.79 2.91
C LEU A 37 -12.69 7.06 4.13
N LEU A 38 -12.08 7.75 5.09
CA LEU A 38 -11.42 7.12 6.25
C LEU A 38 -12.36 6.19 7.04
N PRO A 39 -13.63 6.53 7.35
CA PRO A 39 -14.51 5.62 8.08
C PRO A 39 -14.81 4.31 7.34
N GLY A 40 -14.73 4.32 6.01
CA GLY A 40 -14.98 3.17 5.14
C GLY A 40 -13.73 2.37 4.77
N SER A 41 -12.54 2.78 5.23
CA SER A 41 -11.29 2.12 4.88
C SER A 41 -11.25 0.67 5.36
N VAL A 42 -10.43 -0.15 4.69
CA VAL A 42 -10.18 -1.56 5.05
C VAL A 42 -11.49 -2.33 5.31
N ASN A 43 -12.30 -2.47 4.27
CA ASN A 43 -13.60 -3.15 4.34
C ASN A 43 -14.55 -2.60 5.43
N GLY A 44 -14.53 -1.28 5.64
CA GLY A 44 -15.43 -0.61 6.59
C GLY A 44 -14.99 -0.65 8.05
N THR A 45 -13.76 -1.09 8.35
CA THR A 45 -13.23 -1.05 9.73
C THR A 45 -12.78 0.34 10.15
N GLY A 46 -12.52 1.24 9.19
CA GLY A 46 -12.01 2.58 9.47
C GLY A 46 -10.58 2.60 10.02
N THR A 47 -9.79 1.56 9.70
CA THR A 47 -8.39 1.42 10.16
C THR A 47 -7.40 1.72 9.02
N PRO A 48 -6.16 2.13 9.34
CA PRO A 48 -5.12 2.31 8.33
C PRO A 48 -4.70 0.97 7.69
N LEU A 49 -4.22 1.05 6.44
CA LEU A 49 -3.37 0.03 5.87
C LEU A 49 -1.93 0.20 6.39
N THR A 50 -1.22 -0.91 6.55
CA THR A 50 0.21 -0.90 6.91
C THR A 50 1.07 -1.17 5.68
N SER A 51 2.29 -0.63 5.69
CA SER A 51 3.32 -1.00 4.72
C SER A 51 4.16 -2.16 5.25
N GLY A 52 4.72 -2.95 4.34
CA GLY A 52 5.85 -3.82 4.66
C GLY A 52 7.10 -3.02 5.05
N PHE A 53 8.09 -3.70 5.62
CA PHE A 53 9.40 -3.16 5.89
C PHE A 53 10.44 -3.67 4.87
N PRO A 54 11.35 -2.82 4.37
CA PRO A 54 11.37 -1.37 4.59
C PRO A 54 10.28 -0.67 3.75
N SER A 55 9.75 0.43 4.26
CA SER A 55 8.69 1.21 3.60
C SER A 55 9.27 2.09 2.48
N THR A 56 9.68 1.44 1.38
CA THR A 56 10.21 2.10 0.18
C THR A 56 9.26 1.91 -1.00
N THR A 57 9.20 2.87 -1.91
CA THR A 57 8.33 2.81 -3.10
C THR A 57 8.55 1.53 -3.91
N ALA A 58 9.81 1.11 -4.12
CA ALA A 58 10.14 -0.11 -4.86
C ALA A 58 9.60 -1.37 -4.17
N ALA A 59 9.78 -1.49 -2.86
CA ALA A 59 9.28 -2.63 -2.09
C ALA A 59 7.74 -2.65 -2.07
N SER A 60 7.09 -1.52 -1.81
CA SER A 60 5.63 -1.43 -1.74
C SER A 60 4.97 -1.72 -3.09
N LEU A 61 5.49 -1.16 -4.20
CA LEU A 61 4.95 -1.43 -5.55
C LEU A 61 5.13 -2.90 -5.96
N ALA A 62 6.28 -3.50 -5.64
CA ALA A 62 6.51 -4.91 -5.90
C ALA A 62 5.56 -5.80 -5.09
N SER A 63 5.31 -5.47 -3.81
CA SER A 63 4.28 -6.15 -3.01
C SER A 63 2.88 -5.99 -3.59
N VAL A 64 2.49 -4.79 -4.04
CA VAL A 64 1.18 -4.57 -4.69
C VAL A 64 1.06 -5.40 -5.96
N GLY A 65 2.11 -5.44 -6.79
CA GLY A 65 2.08 -6.16 -8.07
C GLY A 65 2.16 -7.68 -7.94
N THR A 66 2.77 -8.21 -6.88
CA THR A 66 3.02 -9.66 -6.70
C THR A 66 2.18 -10.30 -5.60
N GLY A 67 1.63 -9.52 -4.67
CA GLY A 67 1.00 -10.02 -3.45
C GLY A 67 1.98 -10.61 -2.44
N LEU A 68 3.30 -10.47 -2.65
CA LEU A 68 4.34 -11.06 -1.81
C LEU A 68 4.99 -10.01 -0.90
N ALA A 69 5.58 -10.45 0.21
CA ALA A 69 6.36 -9.58 1.08
C ALA A 69 7.73 -9.21 0.48
N PRO A 70 8.38 -8.10 0.91
CA PRO A 70 9.67 -7.65 0.41
C PRO A 70 10.77 -8.70 0.28
N GLY A 71 10.93 -9.52 1.32
CA GLY A 71 11.93 -10.59 1.32
C GLY A 71 11.64 -11.74 0.34
N VAL A 72 10.41 -11.85 -0.17
CA VAL A 72 9.98 -12.95 -1.06
C VAL A 72 10.02 -12.52 -2.53
N HIS A 73 9.60 -11.30 -2.86
CA HIS A 73 9.71 -10.79 -4.24
C HIS A 73 11.09 -10.22 -4.58
N GLY A 74 12.02 -10.17 -3.62
CA GLY A 74 13.44 -9.86 -3.88
C GLY A 74 13.75 -8.39 -4.18
N LEU A 75 12.81 -7.47 -3.89
CA LEU A 75 12.99 -6.02 -4.09
C LEU A 75 12.83 -5.28 -2.75
N PRO A 76 13.76 -5.46 -1.79
CA PRO A 76 13.67 -4.79 -0.49
C PRO A 76 13.94 -3.27 -0.59
N GLY A 77 14.53 -2.78 -1.67
CA GLY A 77 14.84 -1.37 -1.87
C GLY A 77 15.66 -1.15 -3.14
N TYR A 78 16.33 -0.01 -3.26
CA TYR A 78 17.18 0.31 -4.41
C TYR A 78 18.52 -0.45 -4.41
N THR A 79 18.94 -0.97 -3.26
CA THR A 79 20.24 -1.61 -3.07
C THR A 79 20.06 -2.77 -2.10
N ALA A 80 20.73 -3.89 -2.36
CA ALA A 80 20.63 -5.08 -1.53
C ALA A 80 21.94 -5.85 -1.58
N LEU A 81 22.50 -6.15 -0.41
CA LEU A 81 23.73 -6.92 -0.31
C LEU A 81 23.56 -8.29 -0.95
N ASN A 82 24.42 -8.60 -1.93
CA ASN A 82 24.54 -9.92 -2.51
C ASN A 82 25.27 -10.83 -1.51
N PRO A 83 24.61 -11.87 -0.95
CA PRO A 83 25.25 -12.73 0.04
C PRO A 83 26.38 -13.60 -0.53
N ALA A 84 26.46 -13.78 -1.86
CA ALA A 84 27.49 -14.58 -2.51
C ALA A 84 28.78 -13.79 -2.77
N THR A 85 28.68 -12.49 -3.06
CA THR A 85 29.85 -11.65 -3.41
C THR A 85 30.19 -10.63 -2.32
N GLY A 86 29.26 -10.29 -1.44
CA GLY A 86 29.40 -9.21 -0.47
C GLY A 86 29.31 -7.81 -1.07
N GLU A 87 28.94 -7.70 -2.35
CA GLU A 87 28.70 -6.42 -3.03
C GLU A 87 27.28 -5.92 -2.77
N LEU A 88 27.08 -4.61 -2.85
CA LEU A 88 25.79 -3.93 -2.70
C LEU A 88 24.99 -3.89 -4.02
#